data_AF-A3JTB3-F1
#
_entry.id   AF-A3JTB3-F1
#
_cell.length_a   1.000
_cell.length_b   1.000
_cell.length_c   1.000
_cell.angle_alpha   90.00
_cell.angle_beta   90.00
_cell.angle_gamma   90.00
#
_symmetry.space_group_name_H-M   'P 1'
#
loop_
_entity.id
_entity.type
_entity.pdbx_description
1 polymer ?
#
loop_
_entity_poly.entity_id
_entity_poly.type
_entity_poly.pdbx_seq_one_letter_code
_entity_poly.pdbx_strand_id
1 'polypeptide(L)' 'MSDVSAIADMADLLANHMHQVGVDVVIDDGTGDTITLNGVNLGQLDAEDFIFV' A
#
# COMPACT_ATOMS: atom_id res chain seq x y z
N MET A 1 16.59 5.88 11.98
CA MET A 1 15.19 5.63 12.35
C MET A 1 14.42 6.08 11.13
N SER A 2 13.86 5.13 10.40
CA SER A 2 13.18 5.41 9.14
C SER A 2 12.05 6.37 9.45
N ASP A 3 12.07 7.55 8.83
CA ASP A 3 10.97 8.48 8.90
C ASP A 3 9.69 7.69 8.60
N VAL A 4 8.75 7.69 9.55
CA VAL A 4 7.35 7.39 9.29
C VAL A 4 6.86 8.55 8.44
N SER A 5 7.30 8.59 7.18
CA SER A 5 6.73 9.47 6.20
C SER A 5 5.33 8.96 5.93
N ALA A 6 4.37 9.86 5.87
CA ALA A 6 3.08 9.52 5.27
C ALA A 6 3.34 8.86 3.91
N ILE A 7 2.49 7.90 3.53
CA ILE A 7 2.50 7.29 2.21
C ILE A 7 2.36 8.42 1.18
N ALA A 8 3.47 8.78 0.54
CA ALA A 8 3.58 10.09 -0.11
C ALA A 8 3.00 10.08 -1.52
N ASP A 9 3.20 8.98 -2.23
CA ASP A 9 2.74 8.78 -3.60
C ASP A 9 2.64 7.28 -3.93
N MET A 10 2.30 6.98 -5.18
CA MET A 10 2.16 5.61 -5.65
C MET A 10 3.47 4.82 -5.65
N ALA A 11 4.61 5.49 -5.90
CA ALA A 11 5.90 4.82 -5.91
C ALA A 11 6.30 4.40 -4.48
N ASP A 12 6.05 5.26 -3.51
CA ASP A 12 6.23 4.95 -2.09
C ASP A 12 5.27 3.84 -1.62
N LEU A 13 3.99 3.95 -1.98
CA LEU A 13 2.98 2.95 -1.66
C LEU A 13 3.38 1.55 -2.16
N LEU A 14 3.77 1.43 -3.44
CA LEU A 14 4.21 0.16 -4.05
C LEU A 14 5.52 -0.37 -3.47
N ALA A 15 6.48 0.51 -3.17
CA ALA A 15 7.82 0.09 -2.76
C ALA A 15 7.89 -0.30 -1.27
N ASN A 16 7.11 0.38 -0.43
CA ASN A 16 7.33 0.33 1.03
C ASN A 16 6.08 -0.10 1.82
N HIS A 17 4.88 0.08 1.28
CA HIS A 17 3.65 -0.01 2.06
C HIS A 17 2.68 -1.10 1.58
N MET A 18 2.88 -1.67 0.39
CA MET A 18 2.03 -2.75 -0.12
C MET A 18 2.76 -4.06 -0.27
N HIS A 19 2.07 -5.16 0.04
CA HIS A 19 2.54 -6.49 -0.29
C HIS A 19 1.38 -7.45 -0.54
N GLN A 20 1.63 -8.48 -1.36
CA GLN A 20 0.65 -9.53 -1.63
C GLN A 20 0.66 -10.56 -0.50
N VAL A 21 -0.51 -10.91 0.01
CA VAL A 21 -0.73 -12.02 0.93
C VAL A 21 -1.79 -12.95 0.35
N GLY A 22 -1.35 -14.07 -0.21
CA GLY A 22 -2.25 -14.99 -0.91
C GLY A 22 -2.93 -14.30 -2.09
N VAL A 23 -4.25 -14.13 -2.02
CA VAL A 23 -5.07 -13.45 -3.06
C VAL A 23 -5.42 -12.01 -2.70
N ASP A 24 -4.93 -11.51 -1.56
CA ASP A 24 -5.25 -10.18 -1.05
C ASP A 24 -4.01 -9.28 -1.12
N VAL A 25 -4.22 -7.97 -1.24
CA VAL A 25 -3.18 -6.96 -1.02
C VAL A 25 -3.32 -6.40 0.38
N VAL A 26 -2.22 -6.32 1.12
CA VAL A 26 -2.17 -5.66 2.42
C VAL A 26 -1.39 -4.36 2.26
N ILE A 27 -1.98 -3.28 2.74
CA ILE A 27 -1.39 -1.95 2.87
C ILE A 27 -1.09 -1.73 4.35
N ASP A 28 0.16 -1.42 4.68
CA ASP A 28 0.64 -1.11 6.04
C ASP A 28 1.10 0.35 6.08
N ASP A 29 0.57 1.13 7.01
CA ASP A 29 0.90 2.54 7.15
C ASP A 29 2.25 2.81 7.85
N GLY A 30 2.94 1.76 8.30
CA GLY A 30 4.19 1.82 9.04
C GLY A 30 4.02 2.22 10.51
N THR A 31 2.78 2.46 10.97
CA THR A 31 2.44 2.82 12.36
C THR A 31 1.63 1.75 13.10
N GLY A 32 1.25 0.68 12.37
CA GLY A 32 0.60 -0.51 12.91
C GLY A 32 -0.85 -0.64 12.45
N ASP A 33 -1.37 0.32 11.68
CA ASP A 33 -2.65 0.20 11.02
C ASP A 33 -2.47 -0.47 9.65
N THR A 34 -3.42 -1.34 9.31
CA THR A 34 -3.40 -2.08 8.04
C THR A 34 -4.75 -2.05 7.36
N ILE A 35 -4.72 -2.03 6.03
CA ILE A 35 -5.89 -2.17 5.17
C ILE A 35 -5.67 -3.39 4.29
N THR A 36 -6.63 -4.31 4.26
CA THR A 36 -6.61 -5.48 3.38
C THR A 36 -7.60 -5.31 2.24
N LEU A 37 -7.09 -5.33 1.01
CA LEU A 37 -7.88 -5.38 -0.22
C LEU A 37 -8.13 -6.83 -0.59
N ASN A 38 -9.34 -7.32 -0.28
CA ASN A 38 -9.70 -8.73 -0.44
C ASN A 38 -9.85 -9.12 -1.92
N GLY A 39 -9.19 -10.20 -2.33
CA GLY A 39 -9.24 -10.74 -3.70
C GLY A 39 -8.59 -9.85 -4.75
N VAL A 40 -7.77 -8.88 -4.34
CA VAL A 40 -7.04 -7.97 -5.23
C VAL A 40 -5.63 -8.49 -5.47
N ASN A 41 -5.22 -8.52 -6.73
CA ASN A 41 -3.82 -8.75 -7.08
C ASN A 41 -3.08 -7.43 -7.19
N LEU A 42 -1.86 -7.37 -6.64
CA LEU A 42 -1.02 -6.18 -6.65
C LEU A 42 -0.74 -5.66 -8.06
N GLY A 43 -0.64 -6.55 -9.06
CA GLY A 43 -0.44 -6.16 -10.46
C GLY A 43 -1.67 -5.57 -11.14
N GLN A 44 -2.82 -5.51 -10.47
CA GLN A 44 -4.04 -4.86 -10.96
C GLN A 44 -4.16 -3.41 -10.47
N LEU A 45 -3.33 -3.00 -9.51
CA LEU A 45 -3.38 -1.67 -8.92
C LEU A 45 -2.48 -0.71 -9.68
N ASP A 46 -3.00 0.48 -9.98
CA ASP A 46 -2.26 1.57 -10.59
C ASP A 46 -2.55 2.92 -9.92
N ALA A 47 -1.93 3.99 -10.44
CA ALA A 47 -1.99 5.31 -9.82
C ALA A 47 -3.40 5.93 -9.82
N GLU A 48 -4.34 5.43 -10.63
CA GLU A 48 -5.72 5.92 -10.70
C GLU A 48 -6.59 5.34 -9.56
N ASP A 49 -6.16 4.25 -8.92
CA ASP A 49 -6.85 3.62 -7.80
C ASP A 49 -6.69 4.36 -6.47
N PHE A 50 -5.75 5.31 -6.38
CA PHE A 50 -5.37 5.96 -5.14
C PHE A 50 -5.41 7.49 -5.24
N ILE A 51 -5.85 8.12 -4.14
CA ILE A 51 -5.81 9.56 -3.97
C ILE A 51 -4.86 9.86 -2.80
N PHE A 52 -3.81 10.63 -3.10
CA PHE A 52 -2.85 11.12 -2.12
C PHE A 52 -3.14 12.59 -1.83
N VAL A 53 -3.23 12.98 -0.54
CA VAL A 53 -3.58 14.34 -0.08
C VAL A 53 -2.66 14.86 1.01
#